data_AF-A0A7I8E2A4-F1
#
_entry.id   AF-A0A7I8E2A4-F1
#
_cell.length_a   1.000
_cell.length_b   1.000
_cell.length_c   1.000
_cell.angle_alpha   90.00
_cell.angle_beta   90.00
_cell.angle_gamma   90.00
#
_symmetry.space_group_name_H-M   'P 1'
#
loop_
_entity.id
_entity.type
_entity.pdbx_description
1 polymer ?
#
loop_
_entity_poly.entity_id
_entity_poly.type
_entity_poly.pdbx_seq_one_letter_code
_entity_poly.pdbx_strand_id
1 'polypeptide(L)'
;MAEGLRPHHHQEFEYHTIQYFDKKRHVIVKKIQYMCMICGRVRHEKYDCYVPPPKSKTKALESNKRKYQSLLPYFLFLYPKTENNIATHG
;
A
#
# COMPACT_ATOMS: atom_id res chain seq x y z
N MET A 1 6.39 -36.10 2.01
CA MET A 1 6.92 -35.70 3.33
C MET A 1 8.42 -35.96 3.29
N ALA A 2 9.26 -35.02 3.74
CA ALA A 2 10.72 -35.13 3.63
C ALA A 2 11.28 -35.91 4.84
N GLU A 3 11.11 -37.23 4.81
CA GLU A 3 11.66 -38.16 5.80
C GLU A 3 13.11 -38.49 5.38
N GLY A 4 14.10 -37.80 5.95
CA GLY A 4 15.50 -38.11 5.63
C GLY A 4 16.53 -37.05 6.01
N LEU A 5 16.13 -35.81 6.33
CA LEU A 5 17.06 -34.81 6.85
C LEU A 5 17.34 -35.04 8.34
N ARG A 6 18.62 -34.97 8.72
CA ARG A 6 19.03 -34.94 10.13
C ARG A 6 18.33 -33.79 10.87
N PRO A 7 18.04 -33.95 12.18
CA PRO A 7 17.59 -32.86 13.02
C PRO A 7 18.55 -31.68 12.89
N HIS A 8 18.02 -30.49 12.64
CA HIS A 8 18.79 -29.27 12.50
C HIS A 8 18.00 -28.10 13.09
N HIS A 9 18.71 -27.03 13.43
CA HIS A 9 18.08 -25.79 13.83
C HIS A 9 17.44 -25.11 12.61
N HIS A 10 16.16 -24.76 12.71
CA HIS A 10 15.45 -24.10 11.62
C HIS A 10 15.88 -22.64 11.52
N GLN A 11 16.84 -22.36 10.65
CA GLN A 11 17.12 -21.00 10.21
C GLN A 11 16.14 -20.64 9.09
N GLU A 12 15.29 -19.66 9.37
CA GLU A 12 14.16 -19.26 8.52
C GLU A 12 14.44 -17.92 7.82
N PHE A 13 13.91 -17.75 6.60
CA PHE A 13 13.91 -16.48 5.86
C PHE A 13 12.51 -16.16 5.33
N GLU A 14 12.24 -14.88 5.05
CA GLU A 14 10.99 -14.44 4.44
C GLU A 14 10.90 -14.95 3.00
N TYR A 15 10.01 -15.90 2.76
CA TYR A 15 9.82 -16.51 1.44
C TYR A 15 8.79 -15.77 0.61
N HIS A 16 7.64 -15.45 1.22
CA HIS A 16 6.54 -14.82 0.52
C HIS A 16 5.70 -13.95 1.45
N THR A 17 5.28 -12.79 0.96
CA THR A 17 4.45 -11.86 1.72
C THR A 17 3.22 -11.50 0.90
N ILE A 18 2.04 -11.72 1.46
CA ILE A 18 0.76 -11.32 0.87
C ILE A 18 0.09 -10.32 1.79
N GLN A 19 -0.36 -9.21 1.23
CA GLN A 19 -1.19 -8.25 1.94
C GLN A 19 -2.55 -8.18 1.25
N TYR A 20 -3.62 -8.29 2.03
CA TYR A 20 -4.98 -8.19 1.51
C TYR A 20 -5.88 -7.42 2.47
N PHE A 21 -6.90 -6.77 1.92
CA PHE A 21 -7.90 -6.07 2.70
C PHE A 21 -9.06 -7.00 3.05
N ASP A 22 -9.29 -7.23 4.35
CA ASP A 22 -10.43 -7.98 4.81
C ASP A 22 -11.66 -7.06 4.89
N LYS A 23 -12.59 -7.25 3.95
CA LYS A 23 -13.84 -6.48 3.88
C LYS A 23 -14.75 -6.68 5.10
N LYS A 24 -14.68 -7.82 5.78
CA LYS A 24 -15.54 -8.11 6.95
C LYS A 24 -15.06 -7.38 8.19
N ARG A 25 -13.74 -7.37 8.41
CA ARG A 25 -13.12 -6.76 9.59
C ARG A 25 -12.72 -5.30 9.37
N HIS A 26 -12.73 -4.82 8.11
CA HIS A 26 -12.21 -3.51 7.71
C HIS A 26 -10.73 -3.30 8.12
N VAL A 27 -9.93 -4.36 8.07
CA VAL A 27 -8.51 -4.37 8.46
C VAL A 27 -7.67 -4.86 7.29
N ILE A 28 -6.46 -4.31 7.14
CA ILE A 28 -5.47 -4.85 6.22
C ILE A 28 -4.73 -5.98 6.92
N VAL A 29 -4.79 -7.18 6.36
CA VAL A 29 -4.10 -8.36 6.91
C VAL A 29 -2.84 -8.60 6.09
N LYS A 30 -1.71 -8.73 6.79
CA LYS A 30 -0.43 -9.15 6.20
C LYS A 30 -0.17 -10.60 6.59
N LYS A 31 0.02 -11.47 5.61
CA LYS A 31 0.40 -12.87 5.78
C LYS A 31 1.82 -13.04 5.29
N ILE A 32 2.72 -13.45 6.19
CA ILE A 32 4.13 -13.69 5.89
C ILE A 32 4.38 -15.20 5.95
N GLN A 33 5.07 -15.71 4.95
CA GLN A 33 5.56 -17.08 4.88
C GLN A 33 7.06 -17.07 5.14
N TYR A 34 7.47 -17.83 6.14
CA TYR A 34 8.87 -18.09 6.44
C TYR A 34 9.24 -19.49 5.96
N MET A 35 10.39 -19.64 5.31
CA MET A 35 10.86 -20.94 4.86
C MET A 35 12.21 -21.26 5.49
N CYS A 36 12.37 -22.48 5.98
CA CYS A 36 13.67 -22.96 6.45
C CYS A 36 14.61 -23.15 5.26
N MET A 37 15.82 -22.59 5.36
CA MET A 37 16.84 -22.66 4.30
C MET A 37 17.34 -24.08 4.03
N ILE A 38 17.21 -24.99 4.99
CA ILE A 38 17.81 -26.32 4.95
C ILE A 38 16.79 -27.38 4.51
N CYS A 39 15.62 -27.43 5.17
CA CYS A 39 14.60 -28.45 4.89
C CYS A 39 13.39 -27.96 4.10
N GLY A 40 13.32 -26.66 3.77
CA GLY A 40 12.17 -26.09 3.08
C GLY A 40 10.88 -26.11 3.89
N ARG A 41 10.94 -26.33 5.21
CA ARG A 41 9.76 -26.25 6.09
C ARG A 41 9.19 -24.83 6.03
N VAL A 42 7.91 -24.72 5.67
CA VAL A 42 7.21 -23.43 5.57
C VAL A 42 6.36 -23.18 6.83
N ARG A 43 6.58 -22.03 7.46
CA ARG A 43 5.81 -21.48 8.58
C ARG A 43 5.02 -20.28 8.11
N HIS A 44 3.83 -20.08 8.67
CA HIS A 44 2.94 -18.98 8.30
C HIS A 44 2.66 -18.10 9.52
N GLU A 45 2.90 -16.80 9.38
CA GLU A 45 2.50 -15.79 10.36
C GLU A 45 1.47 -14.83 9.76
N LYS A 46 0.54 -14.39 10.59
CA LYS A 46 -0.52 -13.43 10.22
C LYS A 46 -0.44 -12.24 11.15
N TYR A 47 -0.42 -11.06 10.56
CA TYR A 47 -0.41 -9.78 11.25
C TYR A 47 -1.62 -8.95 10.82
N ASP A 48 -2.39 -8.47 11.80
CA ASP A 48 -3.47 -7.52 11.57
C ASP A 48 -2.85 -6.10 11.56
N CYS A 49 -2.72 -5.48 10.39
CA CYS A 49 -2.20 -4.13 10.27
C CYS A 49 -3.31 -3.13 10.56
N TYR A 50 -3.15 -2.36 11.65
CA TYR A 50 -4.07 -1.29 12.00
C TYR A 50 -4.15 -0.25 10.87
N VAL A 51 -5.35 -0.05 10.34
CA VAL A 51 -5.64 1.06 9.43
C VAL A 51 -6.30 2.16 10.27
N PRO A 52 -5.68 3.34 10.41
CA PRO A 52 -6.34 4.43 11.11
C PRO A 52 -7.68 4.74 10.42
N PRO A 53 -8.76 4.95 11.18
CA PRO A 53 -10.07 5.21 10.61
C PRO A 53 -9.99 6.36 9.61
N PRO A 54 -10.65 6.24 8.44
CA PRO A 54 -10.57 7.26 7.41
C PRO A 54 -11.03 8.58 8.01
N LYS A 55 -10.15 9.60 8.00
CA LYS A 55 -10.49 10.95 8.44
C LYS A 55 -11.74 11.36 7.66
N SER A 56 -12.84 11.65 8.36
CA SER A 56 -14.06 12.12 7.74
C SER A 56 -13.70 13.28 6.83
N LYS A 57 -14.00 13.19 5.53
CA LYS A 57 -13.88 14.34 4.63
C LYS A 57 -14.74 15.44 5.22
N THR A 58 -14.11 16.47 5.79
CA THR A 58 -14.82 17.61 6.34
C THR A 58 -15.69 18.16 5.21
N LYS A 59 -17.01 18.31 5.44
CA LYS A 59 -17.95 18.87 4.44
C LYS A 59 -17.47 20.20 3.83
N ALA A 60 -16.54 20.87 4.50
CA ALA A 60 -15.80 22.03 4.01
C ALA A 60 -15.08 21.80 2.66
N LEU A 61 -14.49 20.62 2.40
CA LEU A 61 -13.77 20.36 1.13
C LEU A 61 -14.73 20.22 -0.06
N GLU A 62 -15.89 19.59 0.13
CA GLU A 62 -16.95 19.50 -0.89
C GLU A 62 -17.62 20.85 -1.13
N SER A 63 -17.89 21.62 -0.06
CA SER A 63 -18.40 22.99 -0.19
C SER A 63 -17.41 23.93 -0.88
N ASN A 64 -16.11 23.81 -0.61
CA ASN A 64 -15.09 24.61 -1.30
C ASN A 64 -14.94 24.21 -2.77
N LYS A 65 -15.00 22.92 -3.12
CA LYS A 65 -15.02 22.52 -4.54
C LYS A 65 -16.18 23.18 -5.28
N ARG A 66 -17.39 23.19 -4.70
CA ARG A 66 -18.56 23.88 -5.30
C ARG A 66 -18.35 25.39 -5.43
N LYS A 67 -17.68 26.03 -4.47
CA LYS A 67 -17.40 27.47 -4.48
C LYS A 67 -16.34 27.88 -5.52
N TYR A 68 -15.35 27.01 -5.79
CA TYR A 68 -14.29 27.27 -6.76
C TYR A 68 -14.57 26.66 -8.16
N GLN A 69 -15.56 25.76 -8.31
CA GLN A 69 -15.97 25.20 -9.61
C GLN A 69 -16.40 26.28 -10.62
N SER A 70 -17.03 27.36 -10.14
CA SER A 70 -17.45 28.50 -10.96
C SER A 70 -16.32 29.50 -11.26
N LEU A 71 -15.18 29.42 -10.58
CA LEU A 71 -14.01 30.30 -10.77
C LEU A 71 -12.90 29.67 -11.63
N LEU A 72 -12.95 28.34 -11.85
CA LEU A 72 -12.03 27.63 -12.74
C LEU A 72 -11.95 28.19 -14.18
N PRO A 73 -13.05 28.69 -14.81
CA PRO A 73 -12.94 29.28 -16.15
C PRO A 73 -12.09 30.55 -16.16
N TYR A 74 -12.19 31.39 -15.11
CA TYR A 74 -11.43 32.64 -15.00
C TYR A 74 -9.97 32.43 -14.61
N PHE A 75 -9.68 31.41 -13.79
CA PHE A 75 -8.30 31.13 -13.35
C PHE A 75 -7.43 30.56 -14.49
N LEU A 76 -8.02 29.75 -15.38
CA LEU A 76 -7.36 29.28 -16.62
C LEU A 76 -7.19 30.40 -17.66
N PHE A 77 -8.02 31.45 -17.61
CA PHE A 77 -7.93 32.59 -18.53
C PHE A 77 -6.84 33.60 -18.11
N LEU A 78 -6.60 33.75 -16.80
CA LEU A 78 -5.61 34.69 -16.26
C LEU A 78 -4.18 34.11 -16.17
N TYR A 79 -4.03 32.78 -16.15
CA TYR A 79 -2.72 32.12 -16.21
C TYR A 79 -2.72 31.04 -17.30
N PRO A 80 -2.53 31.43 -18.58
CA PRO A 80 -2.20 30.47 -19.62
C PRO A 80 -0.88 29.79 -19.22
N LYS A 81 -0.90 28.46 -19.20
CA LYS A 81 0.22 27.58 -18.91
C LYS A 81 1.40 28.00 -19.80
N THR A 82 2.40 28.66 -19.23
CA THR A 82 3.64 28.94 -19.95
C THR A 82 4.30 27.60 -20.25
N GLU A 83 4.44 27.30 -21.53
CA GLU A 83 5.25 26.21 -22.04
C GLU A 83 6.72 26.48 -21.68
N ASN A 84 7.12 26.10 -20.48
CA ASN A 84 8.52 26.04 -20.13
C ASN A 84 9.09 24.73 -20.67
N ASN A 85 9.62 24.83 -21.89
CA ASN A 85 10.73 24.01 -22.36
C ASN A 85 11.78 23.91 -21.24
N ILE A 86 11.99 22.70 -20.72
CA ILE A 86 13.28 22.32 -20.13
C ILE A 86 13.70 21.05 -20.86
N ALA A 87 14.45 21.27 -21.94
CA ALA A 87 15.46 20.34 -22.36
C ALA A 87 16.51 20.29 -21.25
N THR A 88 16.64 19.14 -20.56
CA THR A 88 17.90 18.72 -19.94
C THR A 88 17.99 17.20 -19.93
N HIS A 89 18.83 16.72 -20.86
CA HIS A 89 19.67 15.52 -20.82
C HIS A 89 19.04 14.11 -20.69
N GLY A 90 19.27 13.32 -21.75
CA GLY A 90 19.07 11.88 -21.87
C GLY A 90 19.22 11.48 -23.33
#